data_AF-A0AAD7ZHT1-F1
#
_entry.id   AF-A0AAD7ZHT1-F1
#
_cell.length_a   1.000
_cell.length_b   1.000
_cell.length_c   1.000
_cell.angle_alpha   90.00
_cell.angle_beta   90.00
_cell.angle_gamma   90.00
#
_symmetry.space_group_name_H-M   'P 1'
#
loop_
_entity.id
_entity.type
_entity.pdbx_description
1 polymer ?
#
loop_
_entity_poly.entity_id
_entity_poly.type
_entity_poly.pdbx_seq_one_letter_code
_entity_poly.pdbx_strand_id
1 'polypeptide(L)'
;MSNKYYVVPSHAEIYNKFRPSPPQQLAKRLVNYLTEKVTPELLEQAVDIGCGGGQSTEILAPYFKKVLGFDASEAQIIAATRKNKFKNITYRVGNAEHINCADSSVQLVTTCHACQYFDLPKFYAEVERVLTPGGVLCLYGYALPQPMCGDKQLSHIVNKFYCDTLEDYVFPHSKVVYLDKYTSSQYNNIPFVAEPLVRDEFVHVVPSVSVSDLVGYASSMSGFQNFKKQVGAEKASQVLNNFQSEIMSATELEGDAADIHLDIQYTYFLLMGRKSPAAS
;
A
#
# COMPACT_ATOMS: atom_id res chain seq x y z
N MET A 1 5.46 15.67 15.67
CA MET A 1 6.38 14.53 15.84
C MET A 1 5.73 13.34 15.17
N SER A 2 6.34 12.80 14.11
CA SER A 2 5.84 11.61 13.41
C SER A 2 5.89 10.42 14.37
N ASN A 3 4.74 9.88 14.77
CA ASN A 3 4.71 8.62 15.52
C ASN A 3 5.25 7.52 14.62
N LYS A 4 6.39 6.94 15.00
CA LYS A 4 7.06 5.91 14.21
C LYS A 4 6.38 4.55 14.51
N TYR A 5 5.41 4.15 13.70
CA TYR A 5 4.62 2.93 13.94
C TYR A 5 5.30 1.64 13.45
N TYR A 6 6.33 1.72 12.60
CA TYR A 6 7.04 0.56 12.02
C TYR A 6 8.48 0.35 12.55
N VAL A 7 8.76 0.76 13.79
CA VAL A 7 10.14 0.75 14.34
C VAL A 7 10.60 -0.63 14.77
N VAL A 8 9.70 -1.62 14.89
CA VAL A 8 10.07 -2.97 15.33
C VAL A 8 10.43 -3.83 14.11
N PRO A 9 11.70 -4.27 13.96
CA PRO A 9 12.15 -5.02 12.77
C PRO A 9 11.34 -6.29 12.49
N SER A 10 10.89 -6.98 13.53
CA SER A 10 10.09 -8.21 13.40
C SER A 10 8.73 -7.98 12.72
N HIS A 11 8.12 -6.80 12.89
CA HIS A 11 6.86 -6.46 12.22
C HIS A 11 7.09 -6.14 10.74
N ALA A 12 8.18 -5.47 10.41
CA ALA A 12 8.56 -5.18 9.01
C ALA A 12 8.79 -6.46 8.19
N GLU A 13 9.41 -7.47 8.79
CA GLU A 13 9.63 -8.78 8.15
C GLU A 13 8.32 -9.52 7.88
N ILE A 14 7.43 -9.60 8.88
CA ILE A 14 6.11 -10.21 8.75
C ILE A 14 5.29 -9.47 7.67
N TYR A 15 5.30 -8.13 7.69
CA TYR A 15 4.62 -7.31 6.68
C TYR A 15 5.11 -7.63 5.27
N ASN A 16 6.43 -7.60 5.05
CA ASN A 16 7.01 -7.87 3.74
C ASN A 16 6.79 -9.31 3.25
N LYS A 17 6.55 -10.27 4.16
CA LYS A 17 6.30 -11.67 3.82
C LYS A 17 4.87 -11.91 3.33
N PHE A 18 3.87 -11.37 4.03
CA PHE A 18 2.47 -11.75 3.80
C PHE A 18 1.63 -10.71 3.05
N ARG A 19 2.14 -9.50 2.83
CA ARG A 19 1.40 -8.49 2.04
C ARG A 19 1.42 -8.83 0.55
N PRO A 20 0.29 -8.60 -0.16
CA PRO A 20 0.23 -8.84 -1.60
C PRO A 20 1.24 -7.97 -2.32
N SER A 21 1.96 -8.57 -3.27
CA SER A 21 2.79 -7.81 -4.19
C SER A 21 1.88 -6.99 -5.11
N PRO A 22 2.15 -5.69 -5.31
CA PRO A 22 1.35 -4.87 -6.22
C PRO A 22 1.30 -5.45 -7.65
N PRO A 23 0.13 -5.52 -8.29
CA PRO A 23 0.01 -6.08 -9.63
C PRO A 23 0.59 -5.15 -10.70
N GLN A 24 1.09 -5.71 -11.79
CA GLN A 24 1.55 -4.92 -12.96
C GLN A 24 0.43 -4.06 -13.58
N GLN A 25 -0.83 -4.45 -13.40
CA GLN A 25 -1.99 -3.65 -13.79
C GLN A 25 -1.99 -2.27 -13.11
N LEU A 26 -1.50 -2.18 -11.87
CA LEU A 26 -1.40 -0.93 -11.13
C LEU A 26 -0.44 0.05 -11.82
N ALA A 27 0.76 -0.42 -12.16
CA ALA A 27 1.75 0.39 -12.87
C ALA A 27 1.22 0.84 -14.24
N LYS A 28 0.55 -0.05 -14.99
CA LYS A 28 -0.07 0.30 -16.28
C LYS A 28 -1.09 1.41 -16.15
N ARG A 29 -1.98 1.36 -15.15
CA ARG A 29 -2.99 2.40 -14.91
C ARG A 29 -2.33 3.75 -14.58
N LEU A 30 -1.32 3.74 -13.70
CA LEU A 30 -0.55 4.93 -13.35
C LEU A 30 0.14 5.56 -14.57
N VAL A 31 0.82 4.73 -15.37
CA VAL A 31 1.56 5.19 -16.55
C VAL A 31 0.61 5.69 -17.62
N ASN A 32 -0.52 5.01 -17.86
CA ASN A 32 -1.54 5.48 -18.81
C ASN A 32 -2.05 6.87 -18.42
N TYR A 33 -2.42 7.08 -17.15
CA TYR A 33 -2.87 8.40 -16.71
C TYR A 33 -1.78 9.46 -16.86
N LEU A 34 -0.53 9.14 -16.49
CA LEU A 34 0.60 10.05 -16.66
C LEU A 34 0.78 10.48 -18.13
N THR A 35 0.74 9.54 -19.06
CA THR A 35 1.01 9.79 -20.49
C THR A 35 -0.17 10.35 -21.29
N GLU A 36 -1.36 10.50 -20.72
CA GLU A 36 -2.51 11.13 -21.39
C GLU A 36 -2.26 12.57 -21.87
N LYS A 37 -1.51 13.35 -21.08
CA LYS A 37 -1.19 14.77 -21.38
C LYS A 37 0.31 15.07 -21.40
N VAL A 38 1.13 14.02 -21.28
CA VAL A 38 2.59 14.11 -21.37
C VAL A 38 3.00 13.17 -22.48
N THR A 39 3.70 13.69 -23.48
CA THR A 39 4.19 12.89 -24.62
C THR A 39 5.70 12.67 -24.50
N PRO A 40 6.17 11.64 -23.78
CA PRO A 40 7.59 11.32 -23.79
C PRO A 40 7.88 10.12 -24.70
N GLU A 41 9.03 10.16 -25.38
CA GLU A 41 9.64 8.95 -25.95
C GLU A 41 10.12 7.98 -24.85
N LEU A 42 10.35 8.46 -23.62
CA LEU A 42 10.68 7.66 -22.42
C LEU A 42 10.45 8.43 -21.10
N LEU A 43 9.89 7.80 -20.07
CA LEU A 43 9.74 8.40 -18.74
C LEU A 43 11.09 8.42 -18.00
N GLU A 44 11.50 9.57 -17.49
CA GLU A 44 12.79 9.83 -16.86
C GLU A 44 12.83 9.37 -15.40
N GLN A 45 11.93 9.89 -14.56
CA GLN A 45 12.04 9.69 -13.11
C GLN A 45 10.69 9.53 -12.40
N ALA A 46 10.59 8.47 -11.59
CA ALA A 46 9.54 8.27 -10.61
C ALA A 46 10.10 8.27 -9.18
N VAL A 47 9.26 8.66 -8.22
CA VAL A 47 9.57 8.65 -6.79
C VAL A 47 8.46 7.95 -6.02
N ASP A 48 8.80 6.97 -5.20
CA ASP A 48 7.87 6.26 -4.31
C ASP A 48 8.16 6.66 -2.85
N ILE A 49 7.21 7.35 -2.21
CA ILE A 49 7.33 7.89 -0.85
C ILE A 49 6.60 6.98 0.15
N GLY A 50 7.33 6.55 1.18
CA GLY A 50 6.90 5.48 2.08
C GLY A 50 7.03 4.11 1.41
N CYS A 51 8.14 3.85 0.73
CA CYS A 51 8.31 2.68 -0.13
C CYS A 51 8.40 1.34 0.63
N GLY A 52 8.58 1.36 1.95
CA GLY A 52 8.76 0.17 2.77
C GLY A 52 9.83 -0.77 2.20
N GLY A 53 9.49 -2.05 2.07
CA GLY A 53 10.37 -3.08 1.52
C GLY A 53 10.57 -3.04 0.00
N GLY A 54 10.02 -2.02 -0.70
CA GLY A 54 10.24 -1.77 -2.12
C GLY A 54 9.22 -2.41 -3.08
N GLN A 55 8.23 -3.14 -2.57
CA GLN A 55 7.26 -3.89 -3.40
C GLN A 55 6.50 -3.01 -4.41
N SER A 56 6.07 -1.82 -3.99
CA SER A 56 5.43 -0.81 -4.86
C SER A 56 6.42 -0.10 -5.79
N THR A 57 7.68 0.05 -5.38
CA THR A 57 8.70 0.71 -6.18
C THR A 57 9.11 -0.15 -7.37
N GLU A 58 9.20 -1.47 -7.18
CA GLU A 58 9.62 -2.43 -8.21
C GLU A 58 8.70 -2.47 -9.44
N ILE A 59 7.39 -2.27 -9.28
CA ILE A 59 6.46 -2.28 -10.41
C ILE A 59 6.65 -1.08 -11.36
N LEU A 60 7.35 -0.03 -10.92
CA LEU A 60 7.64 1.15 -11.74
C LEU A 60 8.91 0.97 -12.60
N ALA A 61 9.78 0.04 -12.24
CA ALA A 61 11.08 -0.15 -12.89
C ALA A 61 11.02 -0.32 -14.42
N PRO A 62 10.03 -1.04 -15.00
CA PRO A 62 9.95 -1.22 -16.45
C PRO A 62 9.61 0.06 -17.23
N TYR A 63 9.07 1.09 -16.56
CA TYR A 63 8.49 2.25 -17.23
C TYR A 63 9.38 3.50 -17.16
N PHE A 64 10.30 3.57 -16.19
CA PHE A 64 11.11 4.77 -15.92
C PHE A 64 12.61 4.49 -16.05
N LYS A 65 13.39 5.45 -16.56
CA LYS A 65 14.86 5.37 -16.56
C LYS A 65 15.45 5.31 -15.15
N LYS A 66 14.78 5.94 -14.18
CA LYS A 66 15.20 5.98 -12.78
C LYS A 66 13.99 5.96 -11.86
N VAL A 67 14.06 5.14 -10.82
CA VAL A 67 13.06 5.12 -9.74
C VAL A 67 13.77 5.31 -8.41
N LEU A 68 13.26 6.23 -7.58
CA LEU A 68 13.74 6.45 -6.23
C LEU A 68 12.69 6.00 -5.23
N GLY A 69 13.06 5.12 -4.30
CA GLY A 69 12.21 4.76 -3.16
C GLY A 69 12.72 5.47 -1.91
N PHE A 70 11.85 6.21 -1.21
CA PHE A 70 12.15 6.84 0.07
C PHE A 70 11.27 6.26 1.18
N ASP A 71 11.88 5.96 2.32
CA ASP A 71 11.18 5.55 3.53
C ASP A 71 11.91 6.12 4.76
N ALA A 72 11.14 6.45 5.80
CA ALA A 72 11.71 6.97 7.05
C ALA A 72 12.39 5.87 7.89
N SER A 73 12.12 4.60 7.60
CA SER A 73 12.69 3.44 8.29
C SER A 73 13.95 2.94 7.60
N GLU A 74 15.11 3.15 8.24
CA GLU A 74 16.39 2.59 7.80
C GLU A 74 16.35 1.07 7.63
N ALA A 75 15.64 0.36 8.51
CA ALA A 75 15.47 -1.09 8.42
C ALA A 75 14.73 -1.52 7.15
N GLN A 76 13.70 -0.77 6.74
CA GLN A 76 12.99 -1.01 5.48
C GLN A 76 13.89 -0.75 4.27
N ILE A 77 14.64 0.36 4.28
CA ILE A 77 15.57 0.69 3.19
C ILE A 77 16.68 -0.36 3.04
N ILE A 78 17.23 -0.88 4.15
CA ILE A 78 18.20 -1.97 4.12
C ILE A 78 17.56 -3.23 3.50
N ALA A 79 16.34 -3.59 3.91
CA ALA A 79 15.63 -4.75 3.39
C ALA A 79 15.31 -4.60 1.89
N ALA A 80 14.81 -3.44 1.47
CA ALA A 80 14.52 -3.12 0.07
C ALA A 80 15.78 -3.17 -0.79
N THR A 81 16.88 -2.56 -0.33
CA THR A 81 18.17 -2.57 -1.03
C THR A 81 18.72 -3.97 -1.21
N ARG A 82 18.62 -4.84 -0.18
CA ARG A 82 19.08 -6.24 -0.27
C ARG A 82 18.28 -7.08 -1.24
N LYS A 83 16.97 -6.80 -1.39
CA LYS A 83 16.07 -7.54 -2.27
C LYS A 83 16.01 -6.98 -3.69
N ASN A 84 16.49 -5.75 -3.89
CA ASN A 84 16.41 -5.04 -5.17
C ASN A 84 17.05 -5.83 -6.31
N LYS A 85 16.26 -6.12 -7.36
CA LYS A 85 16.73 -6.81 -8.57
C LYS A 85 16.95 -5.87 -9.75
N PHE A 86 16.67 -4.58 -9.58
CA PHE A 86 16.60 -3.61 -10.66
C PHE A 86 17.76 -2.60 -10.59
N LYS A 87 18.49 -2.44 -11.70
CA LYS A 87 19.63 -1.52 -11.79
C LYS A 87 19.23 -0.05 -11.77
N ASN A 88 17.99 0.27 -12.12
CA ASN A 88 17.45 1.63 -12.19
C ASN A 88 16.68 2.05 -10.93
N ILE A 89 16.61 1.21 -9.89
CA ILE A 89 15.99 1.58 -8.62
C ILE A 89 17.07 1.91 -7.59
N THR A 90 16.89 3.02 -6.87
CA THR A 90 17.71 3.36 -5.70
C THR A 90 16.82 3.66 -4.51
N TYR A 91 17.06 2.97 -3.39
CA TYR A 91 16.38 3.19 -2.12
C TYR A 91 17.19 4.11 -1.21
N ARG A 92 16.53 5.04 -0.53
CA ARG A 92 17.18 6.02 0.36
C ARG A 92 16.34 6.26 1.60
N VAL A 93 16.99 6.48 2.73
CA VAL A 93 16.31 7.01 3.92
C VAL A 93 15.90 8.45 3.64
N GLY A 94 14.64 8.78 3.84
CA GLY A 94 14.09 10.11 3.58
C GLY A 94 12.69 10.25 4.14
N ASN A 95 12.25 11.49 4.32
CA ASN A 95 10.93 11.79 4.86
C ASN A 95 10.02 12.40 3.77
N ALA A 96 8.72 12.19 3.88
CA ALA A 96 7.74 12.66 2.92
C ALA A 96 7.75 14.19 2.78
N GLU A 97 8.05 14.91 3.87
CA GLU A 97 8.12 16.38 3.90
C GLU A 97 9.45 16.95 3.42
N HIS A 98 10.38 16.12 2.94
CA HIS A 98 11.62 16.58 2.30
C HIS A 98 12.11 15.56 1.26
N ILE A 99 11.64 15.75 0.02
CA ILE A 99 11.96 14.86 -1.10
C ILE A 99 13.28 15.33 -1.72
N ASN A 100 14.36 14.58 -1.49
CA ASN A 100 15.71 14.90 -1.97
C ASN A 100 15.85 14.67 -3.49
N CYS A 101 15.14 15.49 -4.26
CA CYS A 101 15.10 15.58 -5.71
C CYS A 101 15.12 17.06 -6.12
N ALA A 102 15.63 17.35 -7.32
CA ALA A 102 15.61 18.69 -7.86
C ALA A 102 14.17 19.16 -8.17
N ASP A 103 13.97 20.47 -8.18
CA ASP A 103 12.71 21.07 -8.58
C ASP A 103 12.34 20.65 -10.00
N SER A 104 11.05 20.40 -10.23
CA SER A 104 10.52 20.02 -11.56
C SER A 104 11.32 18.92 -12.27
N SER A 105 11.70 17.86 -11.54
CA SER A 105 12.53 16.75 -12.06
C SER A 105 11.85 15.39 -12.02
N VAL A 106 10.66 15.30 -11.42
CA VAL A 106 9.91 14.05 -11.22
C VAL A 106 8.65 14.07 -12.07
N GLN A 107 8.36 12.98 -12.77
CA GLN A 107 7.12 12.86 -13.55
C GLN A 107 6.02 12.14 -12.77
N LEU A 108 6.39 11.25 -11.85
CA LEU A 108 5.44 10.51 -11.02
C LEU A 108 5.91 10.46 -9.57
N VAL A 109 5.06 10.90 -8.64
CA VAL A 109 5.20 10.63 -7.21
C VAL A 109 4.11 9.65 -6.79
N THR A 110 4.50 8.56 -6.16
CA THR A 110 3.58 7.51 -5.67
C THR A 110 3.69 7.39 -4.15
N THR A 111 2.59 7.02 -3.50
CA THR A 111 2.60 6.58 -2.09
C THR A 111 1.55 5.49 -1.87
N CYS A 112 2.00 4.32 -1.44
CA CYS A 112 1.18 3.14 -1.21
C CYS A 112 1.00 2.90 0.29
N HIS A 113 -0.22 3.00 0.82
CA HIS A 113 -0.49 2.73 2.26
C HIS A 113 0.40 3.53 3.24
N ALA A 114 0.89 4.72 2.87
CA ALA A 114 1.79 5.50 3.73
C ALA A 114 1.32 6.93 4.01
N CYS A 115 0.50 7.52 3.14
CA CYS A 115 0.09 8.93 3.20
C CYS A 115 -0.62 9.32 4.52
N GLN A 116 -1.24 8.36 5.21
CA GLN A 116 -1.85 8.54 6.53
C GLN A 116 -0.87 8.87 7.67
N TYR A 117 0.43 8.74 7.43
CA TYR A 117 1.48 9.03 8.41
C TYR A 117 2.15 10.40 8.20
N PHE A 118 1.83 11.12 7.12
CA PHE A 118 2.55 12.32 6.71
C PHE A 118 1.91 13.60 7.25
N ASP A 119 2.71 14.66 7.34
CA ASP A 119 2.23 16.04 7.42
C ASP A 119 1.79 16.47 6.00
N LEU A 120 0.51 16.25 5.68
CA LEU A 120 -0.05 16.40 4.33
C LEU A 120 0.25 17.77 3.71
N PRO A 121 0.07 18.93 4.39
CA PRO A 121 0.44 20.23 3.83
C PRO A 121 1.90 20.31 3.37
N LYS A 122 2.85 19.85 4.19
CA LYS A 122 4.28 19.89 3.83
C LYS A 122 4.62 18.87 2.74
N PHE A 123 4.04 17.68 2.82
CA PHE A 123 4.18 16.68 1.77
C PHE A 123 3.69 17.22 0.42
N TYR A 124 2.51 17.82 0.36
CA TYR A 124 1.99 18.39 -0.88
C TYR A 124 2.85 19.53 -1.42
N ALA A 125 3.39 20.40 -0.57
CA ALA A 125 4.34 21.43 -0.99
C ALA A 125 5.61 20.84 -1.63
N GLU A 126 6.17 19.78 -1.06
CA GLU A 126 7.33 19.09 -1.63
C GLU A 126 7.00 18.35 -2.92
N VAL A 127 5.83 17.70 -3.00
CA VAL A 127 5.36 17.05 -4.22
C VAL A 127 5.20 18.07 -5.34
N GLU A 128 4.58 19.22 -5.06
CA GLU A 128 4.47 20.31 -6.00
C GLU A 128 5.86 20.76 -6.48
N ARG A 129 6.81 20.97 -5.56
CA ARG A 129 8.16 21.43 -5.90
C ARG A 129 8.87 20.45 -6.86
N VAL A 130 8.84 19.16 -6.57
CA VAL A 130 9.61 18.16 -7.35
C VAL A 130 8.92 17.74 -8.65
N LEU A 131 7.60 17.80 -8.73
CA LEU A 131 6.87 17.41 -9.94
C LEU A 131 7.13 18.39 -11.09
N THR A 132 7.43 17.83 -12.25
CA THR A 132 7.37 18.53 -13.55
C THR A 132 5.96 19.07 -13.81
N PRO A 133 5.81 20.14 -14.61
CA PRO A 133 4.50 20.52 -15.15
C PRO A 133 3.82 19.33 -15.84
N GLY A 134 2.58 19.03 -15.48
CA GLY A 134 1.85 17.86 -15.99
C GLY A 134 2.20 16.52 -15.31
N GLY A 135 3.16 16.50 -14.39
CA GLY A 135 3.49 15.34 -13.57
C GLY A 135 2.35 14.93 -12.63
N VAL A 136 2.38 13.68 -12.16
CA VAL A 136 1.27 13.06 -11.41
C VAL A 136 1.70 12.73 -9.98
N LEU A 137 0.84 13.05 -9.02
CA LEU A 137 0.81 12.44 -7.70
C LEU A 137 -0.25 11.34 -7.69
N CYS A 138 0.10 10.14 -7.24
CA CYS A 138 -0.87 9.09 -6.94
C CYS A 138 -0.78 8.64 -5.49
N LEU A 139 -1.88 8.83 -4.75
CA LEU A 139 -2.12 8.19 -3.46
C LEU A 139 -2.90 6.90 -3.73
N TYR A 140 -2.43 5.76 -3.25
CA TYR A 140 -3.11 4.50 -3.52
C TYR A 140 -2.95 3.49 -2.39
N GLY A 141 -3.78 2.47 -2.46
CA GLY A 141 -3.76 1.35 -1.56
C GLY A 141 -4.69 0.25 -2.02
N TYR A 142 -5.03 -0.62 -1.09
CA TYR A 142 -5.97 -1.71 -1.30
C TYR A 142 -6.78 -1.93 -0.03
N ALA A 143 -8.03 -2.32 -0.20
CA ALA A 143 -8.92 -2.69 0.88
C ALA A 143 -8.53 -4.06 1.49
N LEU A 144 -9.23 -4.45 2.55
CA LEU A 144 -9.08 -5.76 3.18
C LEU A 144 -9.24 -6.90 2.15
N PRO A 145 -8.50 -8.02 2.31
CA PRO A 145 -8.65 -9.18 1.44
C PRO A 145 -10.07 -9.71 1.51
N GLN A 146 -10.58 -10.22 0.40
CA GLN A 146 -11.84 -10.97 0.35
C GLN A 146 -11.61 -12.27 -0.42
N PRO A 147 -12.19 -13.39 0.00
CA PRO A 147 -12.24 -14.60 -0.81
C PRO A 147 -12.97 -14.33 -2.14
N MET A 148 -12.44 -14.82 -3.26
CA MET A 148 -13.06 -14.68 -4.60
C MET A 148 -14.15 -15.74 -4.86
N CYS A 149 -14.41 -16.62 -3.91
CA CYS A 149 -15.56 -17.50 -3.98
C CYS A 149 -16.83 -16.69 -3.71
N GLY A 150 -17.89 -16.87 -4.51
CA GLY A 150 -19.22 -16.29 -4.23
C GLY A 150 -19.88 -16.79 -2.94
N ASP A 151 -19.13 -17.51 -2.11
CA ASP A 151 -19.52 -17.99 -0.80
C ASP A 151 -19.54 -16.85 0.23
N LYS A 152 -20.77 -16.52 0.64
CA LYS A 152 -21.03 -15.48 1.64
C LYS A 152 -20.50 -15.85 3.02
N GLN A 153 -20.31 -17.14 3.33
CA GLN A 153 -19.80 -17.60 4.61
C GLN A 153 -18.33 -17.22 4.77
N LEU A 154 -17.49 -17.52 3.77
CA LEU A 154 -16.08 -17.14 3.77
C LEU A 154 -15.88 -15.61 3.85
N SER A 155 -16.65 -14.84 3.07
CA SER A 155 -16.64 -13.37 3.20
C SER A 155 -17.08 -12.90 4.60
N HIS A 156 -18.10 -13.54 5.19
CA HIS A 156 -18.57 -13.19 6.53
C HIS A 156 -17.51 -13.44 7.60
N ILE A 157 -16.81 -14.59 7.55
CA ILE A 157 -15.72 -14.92 8.49
C ILE A 157 -14.60 -13.87 8.40
N VAL A 158 -14.20 -13.51 7.19
CA VAL A 158 -13.18 -12.48 6.95
C VAL A 158 -13.62 -11.11 7.47
N ASN A 159 -14.86 -10.70 7.20
CA ASN A 159 -15.38 -9.42 7.68
C ASN A 159 -15.54 -9.39 9.20
N LYS A 160 -16.05 -10.46 9.82
CA LYS A 160 -16.16 -10.59 11.28
C LYS A 160 -14.80 -10.46 11.95
N PHE A 161 -13.74 -11.03 11.37
CA PHE A 161 -12.40 -10.88 11.91
C PHE A 161 -11.90 -9.43 11.85
N TYR A 162 -11.97 -8.78 10.68
CA TYR A 162 -11.39 -7.44 10.54
C TYR A 162 -12.26 -6.29 11.05
N CYS A 163 -13.57 -6.39 10.88
CA CYS A 163 -14.51 -5.31 11.13
C CYS A 163 -15.16 -5.41 12.52
N ASP A 164 -15.29 -6.61 13.10
CA ASP A 164 -15.93 -6.79 14.42
C ASP A 164 -14.86 -7.09 15.48
N THR A 165 -14.03 -8.12 15.24
CA THR A 165 -13.05 -8.60 16.24
C THR A 165 -11.93 -7.59 16.49
N LEU A 166 -11.50 -6.88 15.44
CA LEU A 166 -10.41 -5.91 15.52
C LEU A 166 -10.87 -4.46 15.60
N GLU A 167 -12.17 -4.17 15.58
CA GLU A 167 -12.73 -2.82 15.39
C GLU A 167 -12.10 -1.74 16.29
N ASP A 168 -12.05 -2.04 17.59
CA ASP A 168 -11.54 -1.16 18.66
C ASP A 168 -10.01 -1.07 18.70
N TYR A 169 -9.34 -1.96 17.97
CA TYR A 169 -7.88 -2.08 17.96
C TYR A 169 -7.25 -1.49 16.70
N VAL A 170 -8.04 -1.21 15.65
CA VAL A 170 -7.54 -0.54 14.44
C VAL A 170 -7.33 0.95 14.72
N PHE A 171 -6.10 1.42 14.55
CA PHE A 171 -5.77 2.83 14.69
C PHE A 171 -6.57 3.71 13.71
N PRO A 172 -6.99 4.92 14.10
CA PRO A 172 -7.76 5.83 13.23
C PRO A 172 -7.10 6.07 11.86
N HIS A 173 -5.77 6.28 11.83
CA HIS A 173 -5.04 6.48 10.57
C HIS A 173 -5.04 5.24 9.67
N SER A 174 -5.17 4.03 10.21
CA SER A 174 -5.28 2.80 9.41
C SER A 174 -6.67 2.67 8.80
N LYS A 175 -7.74 3.08 9.51
CA LYS A 175 -9.13 3.03 9.01
C LYS A 175 -9.28 3.85 7.72
N VAL A 176 -8.61 5.01 7.67
CA VAL A 176 -8.55 5.90 6.50
C VAL A 176 -8.12 5.19 5.20
N VAL A 177 -7.26 4.17 5.29
CA VAL A 177 -6.77 3.43 4.11
C VAL A 177 -7.62 2.19 3.86
N TYR A 178 -7.73 1.31 4.86
CA TYR A 178 -8.32 -0.03 4.67
C TYR A 178 -9.85 0.00 4.58
N LEU A 179 -10.51 0.97 5.22
CA LEU A 179 -11.97 1.09 5.27
C LEU A 179 -12.45 2.26 4.40
N ASP A 180 -11.87 3.45 4.59
CA ASP A 180 -12.36 4.67 3.93
C ASP A 180 -11.76 4.88 2.54
N LYS A 181 -10.68 4.15 2.19
CA LYS A 181 -9.99 4.24 0.90
C LYS A 181 -9.62 5.68 0.48
N TYR A 182 -9.13 6.49 1.43
CA TYR A 182 -8.81 7.92 1.25
C TYR A 182 -9.99 8.79 0.76
N THR A 183 -11.24 8.48 1.14
CA THR A 183 -12.40 9.33 0.79
C THR A 183 -12.53 10.60 1.65
N SER A 184 -11.82 10.69 2.77
CA SER A 184 -11.80 11.87 3.64
C SER A 184 -11.24 13.11 2.92
N SER A 185 -11.82 14.28 3.21
CA SER A 185 -11.53 15.55 2.51
C SER A 185 -10.05 15.95 2.48
N GLN A 186 -9.28 15.59 3.51
CA GLN A 186 -7.84 15.88 3.60
C GLN A 186 -7.00 15.21 2.49
N TYR A 187 -7.48 14.13 1.88
CA TYR A 187 -6.82 13.47 0.73
C TYR A 187 -7.38 13.95 -0.60
N ASN A 188 -8.64 14.37 -0.62
CA ASN A 188 -9.33 14.82 -1.84
C ASN A 188 -9.12 16.30 -2.18
N ASN A 189 -8.31 17.02 -1.39
CA ASN A 189 -7.98 18.43 -1.62
C ASN A 189 -6.46 18.60 -1.79
N ILE A 190 -5.96 18.34 -3.01
CA ILE A 190 -4.54 18.49 -3.36
C ILE A 190 -4.32 19.91 -3.93
N PRO A 191 -3.55 20.78 -3.26
CA PRO A 191 -3.60 22.23 -3.49
C PRO A 191 -3.04 22.72 -4.84
N PHE A 192 -2.21 21.90 -5.51
CA PHE A 192 -1.51 22.27 -6.73
C PHE A 192 -2.13 21.67 -8.02
N VAL A 193 -3.32 21.10 -7.89
CA VAL A 193 -4.05 20.47 -8.99
C VAL A 193 -5.23 21.37 -9.38
N ALA A 194 -5.28 21.80 -10.65
CA ALA A 194 -6.39 22.62 -11.15
C ALA A 194 -7.63 21.82 -11.58
N GLU A 195 -7.44 20.55 -11.95
CA GLU A 195 -8.53 19.64 -12.34
C GLU A 195 -8.98 18.76 -11.16
N PRO A 196 -10.24 18.28 -11.14
CA PRO A 196 -10.67 17.31 -10.14
C PRO A 196 -9.75 16.07 -10.13
N LEU A 197 -9.52 15.52 -8.95
CA LEU A 197 -8.75 14.28 -8.81
C LEU A 197 -9.46 13.13 -9.53
N VAL A 198 -8.68 12.29 -10.20
CA VAL A 198 -9.18 11.07 -10.81
C VAL A 198 -9.11 9.96 -9.79
N ARG A 199 -10.26 9.35 -9.51
CA ARG A 199 -10.35 8.14 -8.70
C ARG A 199 -10.53 6.93 -9.62
N ASP A 200 -9.67 5.94 -9.46
CA ASP A 200 -9.75 4.65 -10.16
C ASP A 200 -9.77 3.52 -9.13
N GLU A 201 -10.63 2.52 -9.32
CA GLU A 201 -10.71 1.33 -8.48
C GLU A 201 -10.75 0.08 -9.36
N PHE A 202 -10.00 -0.94 -8.95
CA PHE A 202 -10.02 -2.22 -9.64
C PHE A 202 -9.77 -3.38 -8.69
N VAL A 203 -10.34 -4.53 -9.04
CA VAL A 203 -10.13 -5.77 -8.30
C VAL A 203 -8.91 -6.48 -8.88
N HIS A 204 -7.99 -6.90 -8.01
CA HIS A 204 -6.90 -7.79 -8.35
C HIS A 204 -7.02 -9.08 -7.54
N VAL A 205 -6.90 -10.21 -8.22
CA VAL A 205 -6.99 -11.54 -7.64
C VAL A 205 -5.59 -12.11 -7.53
N VAL A 206 -5.22 -12.50 -6.32
CA VAL A 206 -4.04 -13.33 -6.05
C VAL A 206 -4.52 -14.77 -6.01
N PRO A 207 -4.20 -15.58 -7.03
CA PRO A 207 -4.66 -16.95 -7.07
C PRO A 207 -3.89 -17.81 -6.05
N SER A 208 -4.53 -18.87 -5.58
CA SER A 208 -3.88 -19.92 -4.79
C SER A 208 -3.09 -19.39 -3.57
N VAL A 209 -3.76 -18.61 -2.71
CA VAL A 209 -3.22 -18.19 -1.40
C VAL A 209 -3.56 -19.25 -0.37
N SER A 210 -2.57 -19.77 0.36
CA SER A 210 -2.84 -20.74 1.42
C SER A 210 -3.64 -20.10 2.57
N VAL A 211 -4.45 -20.89 3.27
CA VAL A 211 -5.15 -20.40 4.48
C VAL A 211 -4.13 -19.93 5.52
N SER A 212 -2.99 -20.61 5.64
CA SER A 212 -1.86 -20.21 6.50
C SER A 212 -1.32 -18.83 6.13
N ASP A 213 -1.17 -18.51 4.84
CA ASP A 213 -0.73 -17.18 4.39
C ASP A 213 -1.78 -16.10 4.65
N LEU A 214 -3.07 -16.43 4.55
CA LEU A 214 -4.16 -15.50 4.89
C LEU A 214 -4.16 -15.17 6.40
N VAL A 215 -3.92 -16.16 7.25
CA VAL A 215 -3.70 -15.96 8.71
C VAL A 215 -2.41 -15.16 8.95
N GLY A 216 -1.36 -15.43 8.18
CA GLY A 216 -0.13 -14.65 8.18
C GLY A 216 -0.37 -13.17 7.85
N TYR A 217 -1.17 -12.89 6.82
CA TYR A 217 -1.59 -11.53 6.47
C TYR A 217 -2.37 -10.88 7.63
N ALA A 218 -3.32 -11.59 8.23
CA ALA A 218 -4.08 -11.10 9.39
C ALA A 218 -3.15 -10.72 10.54
N SER A 219 -2.16 -11.58 10.83
CA SER A 219 -1.15 -11.32 11.87
C SER A 219 -0.28 -10.09 11.56
N SER A 220 -0.06 -9.75 10.29
CA SER A 220 0.77 -8.62 9.87
C SER A 220 0.09 -7.25 10.04
N MET A 221 -1.24 -7.20 10.24
CA MET A 221 -1.99 -5.95 10.37
C MET A 221 -1.59 -5.19 11.64
N SER A 222 -1.45 -3.86 11.53
CA SER A 222 -1.19 -3.00 12.70
C SER A 222 -2.31 -3.09 13.74
N GLY A 223 -3.57 -3.26 13.31
CA GLY A 223 -4.70 -3.50 14.20
C GLY A 223 -4.55 -4.80 15.01
N PHE A 224 -4.11 -5.89 14.39
CA PHE A 224 -3.85 -7.15 15.09
C PHE A 224 -2.66 -7.06 16.04
N GLN A 225 -1.58 -6.39 15.65
CA GLN A 225 -0.43 -6.17 16.54
C GLN A 225 -0.81 -5.32 17.76
N ASN A 226 -1.66 -4.32 17.59
CA ASN A 226 -2.23 -3.54 18.68
C ASN A 226 -3.14 -4.39 19.57
N PHE A 227 -4.04 -5.17 18.98
CA PHE A 227 -4.88 -6.14 19.69
C PHE A 227 -4.03 -7.06 20.57
N LYS A 228 -3.02 -7.72 19.98
CA LYS A 228 -2.09 -8.61 20.68
C LYS A 228 -1.38 -7.93 21.85
N LYS A 229 -0.96 -6.68 21.69
CA LYS A 229 -0.32 -5.91 22.76
C LYS A 229 -1.26 -5.66 23.94
N GLN A 230 -2.56 -5.45 23.67
CA GLN A 230 -3.55 -5.15 24.71
C GLN A 230 -4.10 -6.40 25.40
N VAL A 231 -4.37 -7.47 24.66
CA VAL A 231 -5.01 -8.69 25.21
C VAL A 231 -4.02 -9.78 25.62
N GLY A 232 -2.76 -9.67 25.21
CA GLY A 232 -1.71 -10.66 25.44
C GLY A 232 -1.57 -11.69 24.32
N ALA A 233 -0.37 -12.29 24.22
CA ALA A 233 0.00 -13.18 23.12
C ALA A 233 -0.86 -14.44 23.03
N GLU A 234 -1.23 -15.04 24.17
CA GLU A 234 -2.02 -16.28 24.20
C GLU A 234 -3.42 -16.08 23.60
N LYS A 235 -4.16 -15.08 24.08
CA LYS A 235 -5.49 -14.73 23.55
C LYS A 235 -5.42 -14.34 22.08
N ALA A 236 -4.39 -13.60 21.67
CA ALA A 236 -4.20 -13.23 20.28
C ALA A 236 -3.98 -14.46 19.38
N SER A 237 -3.20 -15.44 19.83
CA SER A 237 -3.01 -16.71 19.12
C SER A 237 -4.30 -17.52 19.05
N GLN A 238 -5.10 -17.57 20.12
CA GLN A 238 -6.40 -18.24 20.09
C GLN A 238 -7.34 -17.62 19.05
N VAL A 239 -7.37 -16.29 18.93
CA VAL A 239 -8.18 -15.58 17.93
C VAL A 239 -7.73 -15.89 16.50
N LEU A 240 -6.42 -15.96 16.23
CA LEU A 240 -5.92 -16.39 14.90
C LEU A 240 -6.24 -17.86 14.61
N ASN A 241 -6.11 -18.75 15.60
CA ASN A 241 -6.44 -20.16 15.45
C ASN A 241 -7.93 -20.37 15.17
N ASN A 242 -8.80 -19.59 15.83
CA ASN A 242 -10.23 -19.61 15.59
C ASN A 242 -10.54 -19.09 14.18
N PHE A 243 -9.93 -17.99 13.75
CA PHE A 243 -10.07 -17.47 12.39
C PHE A 243 -9.66 -18.51 11.33
N GLN A 244 -8.51 -19.17 11.53
CA GLN A 244 -8.05 -20.27 10.67
C GLN A 244 -9.08 -21.40 10.64
N SER A 245 -9.55 -21.85 11.81
CA SER A 245 -10.48 -22.98 11.92
C SER A 245 -11.83 -22.67 11.29
N GLU A 246 -12.34 -21.44 11.44
CA GLU A 246 -13.57 -20.98 10.79
C GLU A 246 -13.44 -21.02 9.27
N ILE A 247 -12.31 -20.54 8.71
CA ILE A 247 -12.04 -20.61 7.26
C ILE A 247 -11.98 -22.08 6.80
N MET A 248 -11.15 -22.90 7.46
CA MET A 248 -10.99 -24.32 7.10
C MET A 248 -12.33 -25.05 7.10
N SER A 249 -13.15 -24.83 8.14
CA SER A 249 -14.49 -25.43 8.23
C SER A 249 -15.41 -24.99 7.09
N ALA A 250 -15.34 -23.72 6.69
CA ALA A 250 -16.15 -23.19 5.59
C ALA A 250 -15.69 -23.68 4.21
N THR A 251 -14.43 -24.11 4.06
CA THR A 251 -13.97 -24.71 2.79
C THR A 251 -14.48 -26.14 2.58
N GLU A 252 -14.92 -26.83 3.64
CA GLU A 252 -15.25 -28.28 3.63
C GLU A 252 -14.08 -29.18 3.15
N LEU A 253 -12.84 -28.67 3.16
CA LEU A 253 -11.65 -29.40 2.76
C LEU A 253 -10.90 -29.93 3.98
N GLU A 254 -10.44 -31.18 3.89
CA GLU A 254 -9.57 -31.80 4.89
C GLU A 254 -8.10 -31.54 4.55
N GLY A 255 -7.28 -31.17 5.55
CA GLY A 255 -5.85 -30.96 5.36
C GLY A 255 -5.25 -29.92 6.32
N ASP A 256 -3.97 -29.62 6.11
CA ASP A 256 -3.30 -28.50 6.79
C ASP A 256 -3.69 -27.17 6.13
N ALA A 257 -3.75 -26.09 6.91
CA ALA A 257 -4.01 -24.75 6.41
C ALA A 257 -2.93 -24.27 5.41
N ALA A 258 -1.74 -24.85 5.42
CA ALA A 258 -0.71 -24.60 4.40
C ALA A 258 -1.04 -25.22 3.04
N ASP A 259 -1.86 -26.27 2.99
CA ASP A 259 -2.19 -27.02 1.78
C ASP A 259 -3.54 -26.63 1.18
N ILE A 260 -4.41 -26.00 1.97
CA ILE A 260 -5.70 -25.46 1.50
C ILE A 260 -5.50 -24.06 0.93
N HIS A 261 -5.93 -23.88 -0.31
CA HIS A 261 -5.69 -22.65 -1.08
C HIS A 261 -7.00 -22.00 -1.53
N LEU A 262 -7.03 -20.67 -1.46
CA LEU A 262 -8.14 -19.83 -1.87
C LEU A 262 -7.64 -18.76 -2.84
N ASP A 263 -8.47 -18.39 -3.82
CA ASP A 263 -8.24 -17.18 -4.58
C ASP A 263 -8.69 -15.99 -3.75
N ILE A 264 -7.77 -15.04 -3.49
CA ILE A 264 -8.02 -13.86 -2.66
C ILE A 264 -8.00 -12.62 -3.53
N GLN A 265 -9.08 -11.86 -3.47
CA GLN A 265 -9.18 -10.59 -4.17
C GLN A 265 -8.91 -9.39 -3.24
N TYR A 266 -8.25 -8.39 -3.81
CA TYR A 266 -8.00 -7.09 -3.21
C TYR A 266 -8.60 -6.02 -4.11
N THR A 267 -9.39 -5.12 -3.54
CA THR A 267 -9.83 -3.92 -4.26
C THR A 267 -8.77 -2.85 -4.10
N TYR A 268 -8.00 -2.59 -5.16
CA TYR A 268 -7.08 -1.47 -5.23
C TYR A 268 -7.84 -0.19 -5.53
N PHE A 269 -7.38 0.92 -4.96
CA PHE A 269 -7.90 2.25 -5.22
C PHE A 269 -6.75 3.21 -5.44
N LEU A 270 -6.95 4.16 -6.36
CA LEU A 270 -6.00 5.18 -6.75
C LEU A 270 -6.69 6.53 -6.69
N LEU A 271 -5.99 7.52 -6.18
CA LEU A 271 -6.36 8.91 -6.22
C LEU A 271 -5.24 9.69 -6.89
N MET A 272 -5.49 10.14 -8.12
CA MET A 272 -4.49 10.72 -9.00
C MET A 272 -4.76 12.20 -9.22
N GLY A 273 -3.76 13.03 -8.95
CA GLY A 273 -3.75 14.47 -9.18
C GLY A 273 -2.65 14.85 -10.16
N ARG A 274 -2.97 15.67 -11.16
CA ARG A 274 -2.00 16.16 -12.14
C ARG A 274 -1.57 17.58 -11.77
N LYS A 275 -0.27 17.82 -11.62
CA LYS A 275 0.25 19.17 -11.42
C LYS A 275 -0.10 20.02 -12.63
N SER A 276 -0.65 21.21 -12.37
CA SER A 276 -1.03 22.16 -13.41
C SER A 276 0.15 22.44 -14.37
N PRO A 277 -0.09 22.62 -15.67
CA PRO A 277 0.92 23.10 -16.60
C PRO A 277 1.51 24.43 -16.11
N ALA A 278 2.75 24.73 -16.50
CA ALA A 278 3.26 26.08 -16.34
C ALA A 278 2.33 27.04 -17.10
N ALA A 279 1.97 28.18 -16.49
CA ALA A 279 1.24 29.21 -17.21
C ALA A 279 2.05 29.61 -18.45
N SER A 280 1.45 29.43 -19.62
CA SER A 280 1.98 29.83 -20.92
C SER A 280 2.06 31.35 -21.04
#